data_AF-A0A183K2T9-F1
#
_entry.id   AF-A0A183K2T9-F1
#
_cell.length_a   1.000
_cell.length_b   1.000
_cell.length_c   1.000
_cell.angle_alpha   90.00
_cell.angle_beta   90.00
_cell.angle_gamma   90.00
#
_symmetry.space_group_name_H-M   'P 1'
#
loop_
_entity.id
_entity.type
_entity.pdbx_description
1 polymer ?
#
loop_
_entity_poly.entity_id
_entity_poly.type
_entity_poly.pdbx_seq_one_letter_code
_entity_poly.pdbx_strand_id
1 'polypeptide(L)'
;MEVRRRNVHTTNKGPRPSVSQIVNELDVFPKLPRECKKSTWSGGLVTILTFCCISWLLIMECRSYLDPPVNYSYELDKSTSGKVKVNIDIVVASPCHDVSMDVVDTSGSSLSDEENIQYLPTSFELSPSARAAFKYRQYIAGALRAKHHTIQHWLWKYASETSVFTDFEVPVVNKKVSDDRNSDACRIVGTLFVKKVGGNIHILFGK
;
A
#
# COMPACT_ATOMS: atom_id res chain seq x y z
N MET A 1 -25.22 -50.12 61.54
CA MET A 1 -24.65 -48.83 61.11
C MET A 1 -23.61 -49.12 60.04
N GLU A 2 -24.01 -49.11 58.78
CA GLU A 2 -23.11 -49.37 57.64
C GLU A 2 -22.48 -48.04 57.22
N VAL A 3 -21.18 -47.87 57.49
CA VAL A 3 -20.47 -46.61 57.22
C VAL A 3 -20.15 -46.55 55.72
N ARG A 4 -20.93 -45.75 54.99
CA ARG A 4 -20.69 -45.43 53.58
C ARG A 4 -19.39 -44.63 53.44
N ARG A 5 -18.27 -45.32 53.19
CA ARG A 5 -17.01 -44.65 52.82
C ARG A 5 -17.17 -44.02 51.44
N ARG A 6 -17.11 -42.68 51.37
CA ARG A 6 -16.89 -41.96 50.11
C ARG A 6 -15.43 -42.17 49.72
N ASN A 7 -15.18 -42.81 48.58
CA ASN A 7 -13.85 -42.80 47.97
C ASN A 7 -13.56 -41.36 47.52
N VAL A 8 -12.67 -40.69 48.25
CA VAL A 8 -12.14 -39.38 47.89
C VAL A 8 -11.20 -39.60 46.70
N HIS A 9 -11.54 -39.08 45.53
CA HIS A 9 -10.61 -39.06 44.41
C HIS A 9 -9.56 -37.99 44.71
N THR A 10 -8.46 -38.40 45.33
CA THR A 10 -7.29 -37.57 45.49
C THR A 10 -6.68 -37.38 44.09
N THR A 11 -6.80 -36.17 43.55
CA THR A 11 -6.09 -35.79 42.32
C THR A 11 -4.61 -35.67 42.65
N ASN A 12 -3.93 -36.80 42.68
CA ASN A 12 -2.47 -36.83 42.77
C ASN A 12 -1.94 -36.32 41.43
N LYS A 13 -1.57 -35.04 41.35
CA LYS A 13 -0.85 -34.49 40.19
C LYS A 13 0.53 -35.15 40.15
N GLY A 14 0.60 -36.27 39.44
CA GLY A 14 1.87 -36.90 39.08
C GLY A 14 2.75 -35.97 38.25
N PRO A 15 4.02 -36.34 38.03
CA PRO A 15 4.97 -35.57 37.22
C PRO A 15 4.36 -35.25 35.86
N ARG A 16 4.58 -34.03 35.34
CA ARG A 16 4.11 -33.64 34.00
C ARG A 16 4.54 -34.73 33.00
N PRO A 17 3.61 -35.32 32.24
CA PRO A 17 3.97 -36.41 31.35
C PRO A 17 4.97 -35.89 30.33
N SER A 18 6.03 -36.67 30.10
CA SER A 18 6.96 -36.42 29.02
C SER A 18 6.18 -36.38 27.70
N VAL A 19 6.62 -35.58 26.73
CA VAL A 19 6.01 -35.52 25.39
C VAL A 19 5.86 -36.92 24.79
N SER A 20 6.79 -37.83 25.08
CA SER A 20 6.71 -39.23 24.65
C SER A 20 5.57 -40.03 25.29
N GLN A 21 5.17 -39.71 26.52
CA GLN A 21 4.04 -40.36 27.19
C GLN A 21 2.72 -39.86 26.62
N ILE A 22 2.61 -38.56 26.35
CA ILE A 22 1.43 -37.96 25.71
C ILE A 22 1.23 -38.55 24.31
N VAL A 23 2.31 -38.70 23.53
CA VAL A 23 2.25 -39.30 22.18
C VAL A 23 1.87 -40.78 22.24
N ASN A 24 2.33 -41.53 23.25
CA ASN A 24 1.94 -42.93 23.42
C ASN A 24 0.48 -43.09 23.88
N GLU A 25 -0.07 -42.12 24.62
CA GLU A 25 -1.47 -42.15 25.08
C GLU A 25 -2.46 -41.80 23.96
N LEU A 26 -2.01 -41.07 22.94
CA LEU A 26 -2.75 -40.76 21.71
C LEU A 26 -2.72 -41.89 20.67
N ASP A 27 -1.91 -42.94 20.88
CA ASP A 27 -1.82 -44.09 19.97
C ASP A 27 -2.94 -45.10 20.27
N VAL A 28 -4.09 -44.91 19.60
CA VAL A 28 -5.32 -45.72 19.77
C VAL A 28 -5.20 -47.11 19.10
N PHE A 29 -4.13 -47.40 18.37
CA PHE A 29 -4.03 -48.62 17.57
C PHE A 29 -3.19 -49.73 18.24
N PRO A 30 -3.71 -50.98 18.28
CA PRO A 30 -2.93 -52.11 18.78
C PRO A 30 -1.71 -52.38 17.88
N LYS A 31 -0.52 -52.46 18.48
CA LYS A 31 0.74 -52.66 17.75
C LYS A 31 0.77 -54.03 17.08
N LEU A 32 1.02 -54.05 15.77
CA LEU A 32 1.10 -55.27 14.97
C LEU A 32 2.27 -56.18 15.42
N PRO A 33 2.11 -57.52 15.38
CA PRO A 33 3.17 -58.47 15.69
C PRO A 33 4.35 -58.35 14.70
N ARG A 34 5.56 -58.66 15.16
CA ARG A 34 6.81 -58.44 14.41
C ARG A 34 6.87 -59.20 13.08
N GLU A 35 6.18 -60.33 12.98
CA GLU A 35 6.10 -61.16 11.77
C GLU A 35 5.30 -60.50 10.62
N CYS A 36 4.39 -59.58 10.95
CA CYS A 36 3.64 -58.80 9.97
C CYS A 36 4.37 -57.51 9.53
N LYS A 37 5.51 -57.17 10.13
CA LYS A 37 6.26 -55.93 9.86
C LYS A 37 7.42 -56.19 8.92
N LYS A 38 7.19 -56.11 7.60
CA LYS A 38 8.26 -56.14 6.59
C LYS A 38 8.75 -54.72 6.30
N SER A 39 9.89 -54.35 6.88
CA SER A 39 10.56 -53.08 6.57
C SER A 39 11.60 -53.28 5.47
N THR A 40 11.31 -52.83 4.26
CA THR A 40 12.26 -52.83 3.13
C THR A 40 12.99 -51.51 3.05
N TRP A 41 14.31 -51.54 2.85
CA TRP A 41 15.17 -50.36 2.70
C TRP A 41 14.72 -49.43 1.56
N SER A 42 14.32 -50.01 0.43
CA SER A 42 13.77 -49.29 -0.72
C SER A 42 12.47 -48.54 -0.40
N GLY A 43 11.58 -49.15 0.39
CA GLY A 43 10.33 -48.53 0.83
C GLY A 43 10.56 -47.30 1.71
N GLY A 44 11.53 -47.37 2.63
CA GLY A 44 11.89 -46.23 3.48
C GLY A 44 12.43 -45.05 2.69
N LEU A 45 13.29 -45.30 1.69
CA LEU A 45 13.81 -44.25 0.81
C LEU A 45 12.69 -43.55 0.02
N VAL A 46 11.74 -44.33 -0.51
CA VAL A 46 10.58 -43.81 -1.24
C VAL A 46 9.71 -42.95 -0.32
N THR A 47 9.49 -43.35 0.93
CA THR A 47 8.74 -42.55 1.92
C THR A 47 9.45 -41.22 2.24
N ILE A 48 10.77 -41.21 2.36
CA ILE A 48 11.52 -39.97 2.60
C ILE A 48 11.43 -39.04 1.39
N LEU A 49 11.62 -39.58 0.18
CA LEU A 49 11.57 -38.80 -1.05
C LEU A 49 10.17 -38.16 -1.23
N THR A 50 9.11 -38.95 -1.03
CA THR A 50 7.73 -38.46 -1.13
C THR A 50 7.43 -37.39 -0.09
N PHE A 51 7.86 -37.57 1.16
CA PHE A 51 7.71 -36.55 2.21
C PHE A 51 8.44 -35.24 1.85
N CYS A 52 9.67 -35.33 1.33
CA CYS A 52 10.43 -34.16 0.87
C CYS A 52 9.72 -33.45 -0.28
N CYS A 53 9.19 -34.19 -1.27
CA CYS A 53 8.44 -33.61 -2.38
C CYS A 53 7.16 -32.90 -1.91
N ILE A 54 6.40 -33.51 -1.01
CA ILE A 54 5.17 -32.92 -0.45
C ILE A 54 5.52 -31.64 0.33
N SER A 55 6.55 -31.69 1.19
CA SER A 55 7.00 -30.52 1.95
C SER A 55 7.45 -29.38 1.03
N TRP A 56 8.20 -29.69 -0.03
CA TRP A 56 8.61 -28.70 -1.03
C TRP A 56 7.40 -28.03 -1.71
N LEU A 57 6.42 -28.82 -2.17
CA LEU A 57 5.22 -28.28 -2.79
C LEU A 57 4.42 -27.40 -1.83
N LEU A 58 4.28 -27.80 -0.56
CA LEU A 58 3.63 -26.99 0.47
C LEU A 58 4.35 -25.66 0.70
N ILE A 59 5.69 -25.66 0.75
CA ILE A 59 6.47 -24.43 0.90
C ILE A 59 6.23 -23.51 -0.30
N MET A 60 6.27 -24.04 -1.53
CA MET A 60 6.07 -23.24 -2.73
C MET A 60 4.66 -22.65 -2.82
N GLU A 61 3.64 -23.45 -2.53
CA GLU A 61 2.25 -22.99 -2.50
C GLU A 61 2.04 -21.94 -1.40
N CYS A 62 2.61 -22.17 -0.21
CA CYS A 62 2.56 -21.20 0.89
C CYS A 62 3.22 -19.87 0.50
N ARG A 63 4.37 -19.91 -0.19
CA ARG A 63 5.02 -18.70 -0.71
C ARG A 63 4.15 -17.98 -1.74
N SER A 64 3.51 -18.72 -2.65
CA SER A 64 2.60 -18.14 -3.64
C SER A 64 1.34 -17.56 -3.01
N TYR A 65 0.80 -18.22 -1.98
CA TYR A 65 -0.37 -17.75 -1.23
C TYR A 65 -0.08 -16.46 -0.45
N LEU A 66 1.15 -16.31 0.05
CA LEU A 66 1.59 -15.10 0.76
C LEU A 66 1.93 -13.93 -0.16
N ASP A 67 2.16 -14.14 -1.46
CA ASP A 67 2.43 -13.10 -2.47
C ASP A 67 1.41 -13.18 -3.63
N PRO A 68 0.11 -12.91 -3.38
CA PRO A 68 -0.92 -13.01 -4.42
C PRO A 68 -0.70 -11.95 -5.51
N PRO A 69 -0.76 -12.32 -6.81
CA PRO A 69 -0.65 -11.35 -7.89
C PRO A 69 -1.91 -10.46 -7.92
N VAL A 70 -1.72 -9.16 -8.16
CA VAL A 70 -2.84 -8.23 -8.31
C VAL A 70 -3.28 -8.19 -9.78
N ASN A 71 -4.51 -8.64 -10.03
CA ASN A 71 -5.13 -8.61 -11.34
C ASN A 71 -6.05 -7.39 -11.44
N TYR A 72 -5.86 -6.57 -12.47
CA TYR A 72 -6.75 -5.44 -12.76
C TYR A 72 -7.72 -5.83 -13.85
N SER A 73 -9.01 -5.63 -13.60
CA SER A 73 -10.06 -5.73 -14.61
C SER A 73 -10.41 -4.34 -15.11
N TYR A 74 -10.72 -4.26 -16.41
CA TYR A 74 -11.32 -3.07 -16.98
C TYR A 74 -12.83 -3.23 -16.93
N GLU A 75 -13.52 -2.24 -16.39
CA GLU A 75 -14.97 -2.18 -16.36
C GLU A 75 -15.46 -0.96 -17.12
N LEU A 76 -16.63 -1.09 -17.73
CA LEU A 76 -17.30 0.04 -18.35
C LEU A 76 -17.77 0.99 -17.25
N ASP A 77 -17.35 2.24 -17.34
CA ASP A 77 -17.81 3.29 -16.46
C ASP A 77 -19.30 3.59 -16.73
N LYS A 78 -20.16 3.19 -15.80
CA LYS A 78 -21.61 3.39 -15.89
C LYS A 78 -22.04 4.81 -15.49
N SER A 79 -21.12 5.63 -14.98
CA SER A 79 -21.40 6.95 -14.41
C SER A 79 -20.89 8.07 -15.32
N THR A 80 -21.72 8.48 -16.28
CA THR A 80 -21.35 9.59 -17.19
C THR A 80 -21.64 10.96 -16.58
N SER A 81 -22.47 11.04 -15.54
CA SER A 81 -22.86 12.31 -14.89
C SER A 81 -22.12 12.50 -13.57
N GLY A 82 -21.44 13.64 -13.40
CA GLY A 82 -20.74 13.99 -12.17
C GLY A 82 -19.77 15.17 -12.32
N LYS A 83 -19.38 15.72 -11.18
CA LYS A 83 -18.27 16.69 -11.07
C LYS A 83 -17.02 15.96 -10.56
N VAL A 84 -15.88 16.23 -11.18
CA VAL A 84 -14.56 15.74 -10.80
C VAL A 84 -13.84 16.82 -10.02
N LYS A 85 -13.38 16.44 -8.83
CA LYS A 85 -12.53 17.30 -8.00
C LYS A 85 -11.09 17.23 -8.50
N VAL A 86 -10.56 18.35 -8.97
CA VAL A 86 -9.16 18.46 -9.39
C VAL A 86 -8.43 19.37 -8.41
N ASN A 87 -7.32 18.88 -7.85
CA ASN A 87 -6.46 19.67 -6.97
C ASN A 87 -5.26 20.16 -7.78
N ILE A 88 -4.99 21.46 -7.71
CA ILE A 88 -3.88 22.10 -8.42
C ILE A 88 -2.93 22.73 -7.41
N ASP A 89 -1.65 22.51 -7.63
CA ASP A 89 -0.55 23.19 -6.94
C ASP A 89 0.59 23.37 -7.95
N ILE A 90 0.65 24.53 -8.58
CA ILE A 90 1.60 24.84 -9.67
C ILE A 90 2.25 26.18 -9.39
N VAL A 91 3.55 26.29 -9.70
CA VAL A 91 4.29 27.55 -9.65
C VAL A 91 4.64 27.97 -11.08
N VAL A 92 4.27 29.20 -11.43
CA VAL A 92 4.54 29.82 -12.74
C VAL A 92 5.58 30.93 -12.55
N ALA A 93 6.57 31.00 -13.44
CA ALA A 93 7.64 32.00 -13.42
C ALA A 93 7.15 33.38 -13.91
N SER A 94 6.15 33.93 -13.23
CA SER A 94 5.60 35.26 -13.51
C SER A 94 4.88 35.85 -12.29
N PRO A 95 4.78 37.18 -12.18
CA PRO A 95 4.07 37.83 -11.08
C PRO A 95 2.59 37.46 -11.04
N CYS A 96 2.02 37.32 -9.83
CA CYS A 96 0.61 36.90 -9.68
C CYS A 96 -0.42 37.87 -10.28
N HIS A 97 -0.10 39.16 -10.44
CA HIS A 97 -1.01 40.13 -11.04
C HIS A 97 -1.16 39.94 -12.56
N ASP A 98 -0.17 39.33 -13.19
CA ASP A 98 -0.14 39.10 -14.64
C ASP A 98 -0.63 37.70 -15.01
N VAL A 99 -1.03 36.85 -14.07
CA VAL A 99 -1.42 35.47 -14.35
C VAL A 99 -2.89 35.25 -14.06
N SER A 100 -3.59 34.66 -15.02
CA SER A 100 -4.95 34.20 -14.88
C SER A 100 -5.06 32.73 -15.25
N MET A 101 -5.94 32.00 -14.57
CA MET A 101 -6.24 30.61 -14.88
C MET A 101 -7.70 30.54 -15.32
N ASP A 102 -7.96 29.87 -16.44
CA ASP A 102 -9.29 29.65 -16.97
C ASP A 102 -9.50 28.17 -17.31
N VAL A 103 -10.72 27.70 -17.10
CA VAL A 103 -11.11 26.31 -17.32
C VAL A 103 -12.26 26.29 -18.32
N VAL A 104 -11.98 25.73 -19.50
CA VAL A 104 -12.93 25.67 -20.61
C VAL A 104 -13.29 24.23 -20.90
N ASP A 105 -14.56 23.91 -20.73
CA ASP A 105 -15.15 22.65 -21.14
C ASP A 105 -15.59 22.71 -22.62
N THR A 106 -15.73 21.57 -23.28
CA THR A 106 -16.41 21.39 -24.58
C THR A 106 -17.77 22.08 -24.69
N SER A 107 -18.46 22.31 -23.57
CA SER A 107 -19.72 23.08 -23.54
C SER A 107 -19.54 24.60 -23.64
N GLY A 108 -18.31 25.11 -23.63
CA GLY A 108 -17.99 26.54 -23.71
C GLY A 108 -18.33 27.35 -22.46
N SER A 109 -18.80 26.71 -21.39
CA SER A 109 -19.05 27.39 -20.11
C SER A 109 -17.76 27.48 -19.30
N SER A 110 -17.33 28.70 -18.94
CA SER A 110 -16.30 28.92 -17.92
C SER A 110 -16.87 28.57 -16.54
N LEU A 111 -16.09 27.87 -15.71
CA LEU A 111 -16.52 27.36 -14.40
C LEU A 111 -16.14 28.31 -13.26
N SER A 112 -16.38 29.60 -13.44
CA SER A 112 -15.90 30.64 -12.51
C SER A 112 -16.55 30.60 -11.11
N ASP A 113 -17.68 29.91 -10.94
CA ASP A 113 -18.52 30.03 -9.72
C ASP A 113 -18.23 28.98 -8.60
N GLU A 114 -17.46 27.91 -8.86
CA GLU A 114 -17.19 26.83 -7.88
C GLU A 114 -15.69 26.57 -7.63
N GLU A 115 -14.85 27.59 -7.84
CA GLU A 115 -13.40 27.48 -7.74
C GLU A 115 -12.87 28.13 -6.45
N ASN A 116 -12.15 27.34 -5.63
CA ASN A 116 -11.37 27.89 -4.52
C ASN A 116 -9.89 27.89 -4.91
N ILE A 117 -9.51 28.88 -5.71
CA ILE A 117 -8.14 29.06 -6.22
C ILE A 117 -7.52 30.30 -5.59
N GLN A 118 -6.31 30.14 -5.06
CA GLN A 118 -5.52 31.21 -4.46
C GLN A 118 -4.24 31.40 -5.25
N TYR A 119 -3.93 32.66 -5.54
CA TYR A 119 -2.69 33.10 -6.18
C TYR A 119 -1.77 33.62 -5.08
N LEU A 120 -0.69 32.89 -4.81
CA LEU A 120 0.27 33.21 -3.76
C LEU A 120 1.59 33.67 -4.38
N PRO A 121 2.07 34.90 -4.09
CA PRO A 121 3.36 35.36 -4.57
C PRO A 121 4.50 34.52 -3.97
N THR A 122 5.42 34.05 -4.80
CA THR A 122 6.54 33.20 -4.39
C THR A 122 7.79 33.45 -5.23
N SER A 123 8.94 32.94 -4.79
CA SER A 123 10.15 32.89 -5.63
C SER A 123 10.16 31.65 -6.53
N PHE A 124 10.57 31.78 -7.80
CA PHE A 124 10.70 30.64 -8.72
C PHE A 124 11.90 29.77 -8.37
N GLU A 125 13.03 30.39 -8.04
CA GLU A 125 14.25 29.67 -7.73
C GLU A 125 14.13 28.96 -6.36
N LEU A 126 14.39 27.66 -6.38
CA LEU A 126 14.39 26.80 -5.20
C LEU A 126 15.74 26.87 -4.50
N SER A 127 15.74 26.84 -3.16
CA SER A 127 16.99 26.66 -2.41
C SER A 127 17.68 25.34 -2.80
N PRO A 128 19.02 25.21 -2.67
CA PRO A 128 19.72 23.98 -3.04
C PRO A 128 19.14 22.71 -2.39
N SER A 129 18.72 22.80 -1.13
CA SER A 129 18.05 21.71 -0.41
C SER A 129 16.64 21.42 -0.95
N ALA A 130 15.82 22.45 -1.18
CA ALA A 130 14.48 22.29 -1.74
C ALA A 130 14.51 21.74 -3.16
N ARG A 131 15.51 22.12 -3.97
CA ARG A 131 15.74 21.62 -5.32
C ARG A 131 16.11 20.14 -5.33
N ALA A 132 16.97 19.70 -4.41
CA ALA A 132 17.30 18.28 -4.27
C ALA A 132 16.05 17.46 -3.90
N ALA A 133 15.26 17.92 -2.92
CA ALA A 133 13.99 17.28 -2.53
C ALA A 133 12.98 17.24 -3.68
N PHE A 134 12.86 18.33 -4.45
CA PHE A 134 11.98 18.38 -5.62
C PHE A 134 12.41 17.39 -6.72
N LYS A 135 13.70 17.30 -7.03
CA LYS A 135 14.22 16.31 -7.99
C LYS A 135 13.95 14.88 -7.55
N TYR A 136 14.13 14.59 -6.27
CA TYR A 136 13.85 13.27 -5.71
C TYR A 136 12.36 12.90 -5.84
N ARG A 137 11.46 13.84 -5.52
CA ARG A 137 10.01 13.67 -5.76
C ARG A 137 9.70 13.39 -7.23
N GLN A 138 10.27 14.17 -8.13
CA GLN A 138 10.04 14.02 -9.56
C GLN A 138 10.49 12.65 -10.07
N TYR A 139 11.63 12.16 -9.57
CA TYR A 139 12.13 10.83 -9.87
C TYR A 139 11.17 9.73 -9.40
N ILE A 140 10.73 9.78 -8.14
CA ILE A 140 9.77 8.80 -7.59
C ILE A 140 8.44 8.85 -8.37
N ALA A 141 7.89 10.05 -8.56
CA ALA A 141 6.62 10.21 -9.27
C ALA A 141 6.71 9.72 -10.72
N GLY A 142 7.84 9.94 -11.39
CA GLY A 142 8.12 9.41 -12.73
C GLY A 142 8.18 7.88 -12.73
N ALA A 143 8.90 7.28 -11.78
CA ALA A 143 9.00 5.83 -11.64
C ALA A 143 7.63 5.17 -11.36
N LEU A 144 6.81 5.80 -10.50
CA LEU A 144 5.45 5.33 -10.20
C LEU A 144 4.54 5.38 -11.44
N ARG A 145 4.58 6.46 -12.23
CA ARG A 145 3.80 6.56 -13.48
C ARG A 145 4.23 5.52 -14.52
N ALA A 146 5.53 5.27 -14.66
CA ALA A 146 6.03 4.26 -15.59
C ALA A 146 5.61 2.83 -15.17
N LYS A 147 5.53 2.56 -13.87
CA LYS A 147 5.19 1.24 -13.30
C LYS A 147 3.77 1.19 -12.70
N HIS A 148 2.84 1.95 -13.26
CA HIS A 148 1.52 2.21 -12.68
C HIS A 148 0.67 0.97 -12.40
N HIS A 149 0.87 -0.13 -13.13
CA HIS A 149 0.20 -1.41 -12.89
C HIS A 149 0.82 -2.28 -11.78
N THR A 150 1.85 -1.81 -11.06
CA THR A 150 2.49 -2.56 -9.95
C THR A 150 2.56 -1.77 -8.66
N ILE A 151 1.87 -0.63 -8.57
CA ILE A 151 2.00 0.31 -7.45
C ILE A 151 1.62 -0.36 -6.12
N GLN A 152 0.50 -1.10 -6.05
CA GLN A 152 0.13 -1.76 -4.79
C GLN A 152 1.11 -2.88 -4.38
N HIS A 153 1.76 -3.56 -5.33
CA HIS A 153 2.79 -4.55 -4.98
C HIS A 153 4.01 -3.88 -4.34
N TRP A 154 4.41 -2.72 -4.85
CA TRP A 154 5.46 -1.90 -4.24
C TRP A 154 5.04 -1.32 -2.88
N LEU A 155 3.81 -0.82 -2.76
CA LEU A 155 3.29 -0.26 -1.51
C LEU A 155 3.21 -1.30 -0.39
N TRP A 156 2.67 -2.49 -0.66
CA TRP A 156 2.49 -3.52 0.38
C TRP A 156 3.78 -4.29 0.71
N LYS A 157 4.68 -4.50 -0.26
CA LYS A 157 5.92 -5.28 -0.07
C LYS A 157 7.05 -4.50 0.58
N TYR A 158 7.10 -3.18 0.37
CA TYR A 158 8.11 -2.33 1.00
C TYR A 158 7.61 -1.61 2.26
N ALA A 159 6.30 -1.53 2.50
CA ALA A 159 5.76 -0.95 3.73
C ALA A 159 6.14 -1.72 5.01
N SER A 160 6.61 -2.97 4.93
CA SER A 160 7.04 -3.74 6.10
C SER A 160 8.52 -3.54 6.50
N GLU A 161 9.38 -3.01 5.61
CA GLU A 161 10.82 -2.84 5.94
C GLU A 161 11.36 -1.43 5.67
N THR A 162 10.72 -0.60 4.86
CA THR A 162 11.10 0.81 4.74
C THR A 162 9.94 1.57 4.11
N SER A 163 9.23 2.31 4.93
CA SER A 163 8.15 3.19 4.54
C SER A 163 8.65 4.34 3.65
N VAL A 164 8.80 4.05 2.34
CA VAL A 164 9.14 4.99 1.27
C VAL A 164 8.23 6.25 1.29
N PHE A 165 7.04 6.14 1.88
CA PHE A 165 6.09 7.24 2.04
C PHE A 165 6.10 7.92 3.42
N THR A 166 6.58 7.29 4.50
CA THR A 166 6.65 7.98 5.81
C THR A 166 7.96 8.72 6.01
N ASP A 167 9.02 8.38 5.28
CA ASP A 167 10.27 9.14 5.27
C ASP A 167 10.22 10.37 4.34
N PHE A 168 9.05 10.58 3.72
CA PHE A 168 8.73 11.83 3.05
C PHE A 168 8.24 12.86 4.07
N GLU A 169 9.08 13.13 5.08
CA GLU A 169 8.90 14.29 5.94
C GLU A 169 9.27 15.52 5.09
N VAL A 170 8.26 16.08 4.42
CA VAL A 170 8.44 17.34 3.71
C VAL A 170 8.68 18.37 4.78
N PRO A 171 9.85 19.04 4.82
CA PRO A 171 9.91 20.31 5.48
C PRO A 171 8.99 21.22 4.66
N VAL A 172 7.73 21.34 5.09
CA VAL A 172 6.84 22.40 4.64
C VAL A 172 7.45 23.64 5.25
N VAL A 173 8.47 24.17 4.57
CA VAL A 173 9.05 25.44 4.93
C VAL A 173 7.97 26.45 4.57
N ASN A 174 7.09 26.71 5.53
CA ASN A 174 6.22 27.87 5.56
C ASN A 174 7.10 29.10 5.79
N LYS A 175 8.08 29.33 4.91
CA LYS A 175 8.65 30.66 4.78
C LYS A 175 7.54 31.46 4.14
N LYS A 176 6.86 32.28 4.95
CA LYS A 176 6.20 33.46 4.42
C LYS A 176 7.30 34.20 3.67
N VAL A 177 7.28 34.16 2.34
CA VAL A 177 8.17 34.99 1.53
C VAL A 177 7.87 36.41 1.97
N SER A 178 8.85 37.00 2.63
CA SER A 178 8.80 38.36 3.13
C SER A 178 8.86 39.29 1.93
N ASP A 179 7.81 40.08 1.79
CA ASP A 179 7.67 41.25 0.93
C ASP A 179 7.24 40.99 -0.53
N ASP A 180 6.08 41.55 -0.86
CA ASP A 180 5.37 41.53 -2.16
C ASP A 180 6.17 42.20 -3.29
N ARG A 181 7.29 42.86 -2.95
CA ARG A 181 8.04 43.75 -3.84
C ARG A 181 9.02 43.06 -4.79
N ASN A 182 9.29 41.77 -4.63
CA ASN A 182 10.27 41.05 -5.46
C ASN A 182 9.92 39.58 -5.74
N SER A 183 8.64 39.25 -5.77
CA SER A 183 8.18 37.90 -6.14
C SER A 183 8.22 37.75 -7.66
N ASP A 184 9.08 36.88 -8.17
CA ASP A 184 9.25 36.59 -9.60
C ASP A 184 8.33 35.47 -10.11
N ALA A 185 7.58 34.83 -9.21
CA ALA A 185 6.67 33.75 -9.52
C ALA A 185 5.34 33.81 -8.77
N CYS A 186 4.38 33.06 -9.30
CA CYS A 186 3.06 32.89 -8.72
C CYS A 186 2.76 31.41 -8.49
N ARG A 187 2.39 31.06 -7.25
CA ARG A 187 1.90 29.73 -6.90
C ARG A 187 0.38 29.72 -6.92
N ILE A 188 -0.18 28.95 -7.83
CA ILE A 188 -1.62 28.72 -7.97
C ILE A 188 -1.94 27.45 -7.18
N VAL A 189 -2.67 27.62 -6.07
CA VAL A 189 -3.10 26.50 -5.21
C VAL A 189 -4.60 26.52 -5.09
N GLY A 190 -5.24 25.38 -5.31
CA GLY A 190 -6.68 25.32 -5.16
C GLY A 190 -7.31 23.99 -5.50
N THR A 191 -8.63 23.99 -5.36
CA THR A 191 -9.48 22.89 -5.80
C THR A 191 -10.56 23.45 -6.71
N LEU A 192 -10.72 22.81 -7.86
CA LEU A 192 -11.78 23.06 -8.83
C LEU A 192 -12.69 21.84 -8.96
N PHE A 193 -13.98 22.09 -9.20
CA PHE A 193 -14.99 21.06 -9.43
C PHE A 193 -15.47 21.13 -10.88
N VAL A 194 -14.84 20.35 -11.76
CA VAL A 194 -15.14 20.34 -13.20
C VAL A 194 -16.16 19.28 -13.56
N LYS A 195 -16.95 19.52 -14.61
CA LYS A 195 -17.81 18.47 -15.17
C LYS A 195 -16.94 17.35 -15.76
N LYS A 196 -17.43 16.11 -15.70
CA LYS A 196 -16.75 14.93 -16.26
C LYS A 196 -16.88 14.86 -17.79
N VAL A 197 -16.23 15.79 -18.47
CA VAL A 197 -16.26 15.98 -19.92
C VAL A 197 -14.90 16.47 -20.40
N GLY A 198 -14.66 16.40 -21.71
CA GLY A 198 -13.42 16.91 -22.28
C GLY A 198 -13.30 18.41 -22.05
N GLY A 199 -12.15 18.85 -21.55
CA GLY A 199 -11.90 20.25 -21.28
C GLY A 199 -10.42 20.54 -21.13
N ASN A 200 -10.08 21.82 -21.20
CA ASN A 200 -8.72 22.31 -21.08
C ASN A 200 -8.61 23.30 -19.93
N ILE A 201 -7.42 23.34 -19.34
CA ILE A 201 -7.05 24.34 -18.34
C ILE A 201 -6.00 25.22 -18.98
N HIS A 202 -6.29 26.51 -19.09
CA HIS A 202 -5.41 27.51 -19.66
C HIS A 202 -4.84 28.39 -18.56
N ILE A 203 -3.53 28.61 -18.60
CA ILE A 203 -2.85 29.60 -17.77
C ILE A 203 -2.37 30.68 -18.73
N LEU A 204 -2.97 31.86 -18.61
CA LEU A 204 -2.79 32.98 -19.52
C LEU A 204 -2.17 34.16 -18.80
N PHE A 205 -1.53 35.03 -19.58
CA PHE A 205 -1.08 36.32 -19.10
C PHE A 205 -2.20 37.35 -19.24
N GLY A 206 -2.43 38.14 -18.19
CA GLY A 206 -3.46 39.18 -18.12
C GLY A 206 -4.73 38.68 -17.42
N LYS A 207 -5.22 39.50 -16.49
CA LYS A 207 -6.51 39.33 -15.81
C LYS A 207 -7.54 40.29 -16.39
#